data_AF-A0A3D1J8B9-F1
#
_entry.id   AF-A0A3D1J8B9-F1
#
_cell.length_a   1.000
_cell.length_b   1.000
_cell.length_c   1.000
_cell.angle_alpha   90.00
_cell.angle_beta   90.00
_cell.angle_gamma   90.00
#
_symmetry.space_group_name_H-M   'P 1'
#
loop_
_entity.id
_entity.type
_entity.pdbx_description
1 polymer ?
#
loop_
_entity_poly.entity_id
_entity_poly.type
_entity_poly.pdbx_seq_one_letter_code
_entity_poly.pdbx_strand_id
1 'polypeptide(L)'
;MNVNQIDTPKEYLYYFDEIIKKSRCSSKYPKIYMFYQTLSAQFMTHYQQEELSLFEKMSKLLAIDAQLQIIVECLDQSKEDFIESFEEEAFIEMVETDKKCYYRELSGYNMSTPPPWGLIYLSEDR
;
A
#
# COMPACT_ATOMS: atom_id res chain seq x y z
N MET A 1 2.80 -13.66 3.34
CA MET A 1 2.97 -13.20 4.74
C MET A 1 2.17 -14.12 5.67
N ASN A 2 2.72 -14.61 6.78
CA ASN A 2 1.93 -15.31 7.79
C ASN A 2 1.42 -14.30 8.81
N VAL A 3 0.17 -13.87 8.67
CA VAL A 3 -0.47 -12.84 9.51
C VAL A 3 -0.52 -13.22 10.99
N ASN A 4 -0.44 -14.52 11.32
CA ASN A 4 -0.48 -15.01 12.69
C ASN A 4 0.83 -14.78 13.48
N GLN A 5 1.82 -14.10 12.90
CA GLN A 5 3.14 -13.85 13.51
C GLN A 5 3.52 -12.36 13.52
N ILE A 6 2.53 -11.47 13.33
CA ILE A 6 2.76 -10.02 13.31
C ILE A 6 2.11 -9.42 14.54
N ASP A 7 2.92 -9.05 15.52
CA ASP A 7 2.46 -8.46 16.77
C ASP A 7 2.67 -6.95 16.81
N THR A 8 3.51 -6.42 15.91
CA THR A 8 3.88 -4.99 15.88
C THR A 8 3.82 -4.39 14.48
N PRO A 9 3.59 -3.06 14.35
CA PRO A 9 3.62 -2.38 13.05
C PRO A 9 5.03 -2.42 12.41
N LYS A 10 6.09 -2.62 13.20
CA LYS A 10 7.45 -2.79 12.66
C LYS A 10 7.62 -4.15 11.98
N GLU A 11 7.12 -5.22 12.59
CA GLU A 11 7.11 -6.55 11.97
C GLU A 11 6.24 -6.56 10.71
N TYR A 12 5.14 -5.80 10.72
CA TYR A 12 4.32 -5.59 9.54
C TYR A 12 5.12 -4.97 8.39
N LEU A 13 5.77 -3.83 8.64
CA LEU A 13 6.56 -3.13 7.62
C LEU A 13 7.81 -3.91 7.18
N TYR A 14 8.36 -4.77 8.05
CA TYR A 14 9.51 -5.62 7.73
C TYR A 14 9.22 -6.56 6.54
N TYR A 15 7.98 -7.02 6.39
CA TYR A 15 7.58 -7.81 5.22
C TYR A 15 7.83 -7.05 3.90
N PHE A 16 7.45 -5.78 3.84
CA PHE A 16 7.65 -4.94 2.65
C PHE A 16 9.13 -4.60 2.45
N ASP A 17 9.87 -4.31 3.53
CA ASP A 17 11.31 -4.05 3.49
C ASP A 17 12.06 -5.20 2.79
N GLU A 18 11.70 -6.44 3.08
CA GLU A 18 12.33 -7.62 2.47
C GLU A 18 12.10 -7.67 0.96
N ILE A 19 10.91 -7.30 0.49
CA ILE A 19 10.60 -7.29 -0.95
C ILE A 19 11.33 -6.13 -1.64
N ILE A 20 11.27 -4.92 -1.06
CA ILE A 20 11.95 -3.72 -1.55
C ILE A 20 13.46 -3.94 -1.69
N LYS A 21 14.09 -4.64 -0.72
CA LYS A 21 15.50 -5.01 -0.79
C LYS A 21 15.78 -6.02 -1.89
N LYS A 22 14.95 -7.06 -2.02
CA LYS A 22 15.12 -8.12 -3.03
C LYS A 22 14.99 -7.60 -4.46
N SER A 23 14.08 -6.65 -4.71
CA SER A 23 13.91 -6.00 -6.02
C SER A 23 14.99 -4.96 -6.33
N ARG A 24 15.88 -4.65 -5.38
CA ARG A 24 16.90 -3.59 -5.50
C ARG A 24 16.27 -2.22 -5.83
N CYS A 25 15.05 -1.99 -5.35
CA CYS A 25 14.25 -0.80 -5.66
C CYS A 25 15.02 0.50 -5.42
N SER A 26 15.81 0.59 -4.33
CA SER A 26 16.59 1.80 -4.02
C SER A 26 17.58 2.21 -5.10
N SER A 27 18.04 1.26 -5.92
CA SER A 27 18.99 1.50 -7.01
C SER A 27 18.32 1.58 -8.40
N LYS A 28 17.24 0.82 -8.61
CA LYS A 28 16.52 0.80 -9.90
C LYS A 28 15.48 1.92 -10.01
N TYR A 29 14.76 2.17 -8.92
CA TYR A 29 13.61 3.07 -8.86
C TYR A 29 13.71 3.96 -7.59
N PRO A 30 14.63 4.93 -7.57
CA PRO A 30 14.91 5.75 -6.40
C PRO A 30 13.71 6.58 -5.91
N LYS A 31 12.83 7.04 -6.81
CA LYS A 31 11.64 7.83 -6.42
C LYS A 31 10.58 6.93 -5.82
N ILE A 32 10.34 5.74 -6.39
CA ILE A 32 9.46 4.72 -5.81
C ILE A 32 9.97 4.33 -4.41
N TYR A 33 11.29 4.16 -4.25
CA TYR A 33 11.89 3.86 -2.96
C TYR A 33 11.67 5.00 -1.94
N MET A 34 11.84 6.25 -2.34
CA MET A 34 11.55 7.42 -1.48
C MET A 34 10.07 7.50 -1.08
N PHE A 35 9.18 7.21 -2.02
CA PHE A 35 7.75 7.15 -1.78
C PHE A 35 7.39 6.04 -0.77
N TYR A 36 7.94 4.83 -0.97
CA TYR A 36 7.84 3.72 0.00
C TYR A 36 8.29 4.13 1.40
N GLN A 37 9.44 4.78 1.54
CA GLN A 37 9.94 5.23 2.85
C GLN A 37 8.98 6.23 3.52
N THR A 38 8.39 7.11 2.73
CA THR A 38 7.40 8.09 3.20
C THR A 38 6.14 7.39 3.70
N LEU A 39 5.62 6.41 2.95
CA LEU A 39 4.47 5.59 3.34
C LEU A 39 4.74 4.83 4.65
N SER A 40 5.89 4.16 4.76
CA SER A 40 6.28 3.43 5.97
C SER A 40 6.38 4.34 7.20
N ALA A 41 6.91 5.57 7.04
CA ALA A 41 6.96 6.55 8.12
C ALA A 41 5.56 7.07 8.52
N GLN A 42 4.68 7.32 7.54
CA GLN A 42 3.30 7.72 7.77
C GLN A 42 2.50 6.61 8.47
N PHE A 43 2.71 5.35 8.10
CA PHE A 43 2.07 4.19 8.73
C PHE A 43 2.37 4.14 10.24
N MET A 44 3.66 4.24 10.59
CA MET A 44 4.10 4.27 11.99
C MET A 44 3.49 5.45 12.75
N THR A 45 3.45 6.63 12.12
CA THR A 45 2.87 7.84 12.71
C THR A 45 1.39 7.65 13.00
N HIS A 46 0.59 7.19 12.03
CA HIS A 46 -0.84 6.97 12.21
C HIS A 46 -1.16 5.87 13.22
N TYR A 47 -0.34 4.82 13.29
CA TYR A 47 -0.51 3.77 14.28
C TYR A 47 -0.35 4.32 15.71
N GLN A 48 0.68 5.15 15.93
CA GLN A 48 1.02 5.73 17.23
C GLN A 48 0.12 6.90 17.64
N GLN A 49 -0.64 7.50 16.73
CA GLN A 49 -1.57 8.60 17.04
C GLN A 49 -2.73 8.12 17.91
N GLU A 50 -2.74 8.48 19.20
CA GLU A 50 -3.79 8.08 20.15
C GLU A 50 -5.09 8.86 19.97
N GLU A 51 -5.04 10.07 19.38
CA GLU A 51 -6.18 10.98 19.25
C GLU A 51 -7.18 10.58 18.14
N LEU A 52 -6.80 9.66 17.24
CA LEU A 52 -7.68 9.21 16.16
C LEU A 52 -8.69 8.18 16.66
N SER A 53 -9.94 8.30 16.23
CA SER A 53 -10.90 7.22 16.45
C SER A 53 -10.45 5.94 15.74
N LEU A 54 -10.93 4.79 16.22
CA LEU A 54 -10.56 3.49 15.66
C LEU A 54 -10.78 3.43 14.14
N PHE A 55 -11.94 3.89 13.67
CA PHE A 55 -12.28 3.84 12.25
C PHE A 55 -11.46 4.81 11.40
N GLU A 56 -11.14 6.00 11.90
CA GLU A 56 -10.26 6.95 11.20
C GLU A 56 -8.83 6.41 11.11
N LYS A 57 -8.32 5.83 12.20
CA LYS A 57 -7.01 5.19 12.22
C LYS A 57 -6.95 4.03 11.24
N MET A 58 -7.95 3.14 11.27
CA MET A 58 -8.03 2.02 10.34
C MET A 58 -8.07 2.49 8.89
N SER A 59 -8.91 3.47 8.56
CA SER A 59 -9.00 4.01 7.20
C SER A 59 -7.64 4.51 6.68
N LYS A 60 -6.92 5.29 7.49
CA LYS A 60 -5.58 5.79 7.13
C LYS A 60 -4.55 4.69 6.98
N LEU A 61 -4.53 3.73 7.91
CA LEU A 61 -3.58 2.61 7.86
C LEU A 61 -3.84 1.72 6.65
N LEU A 62 -5.11 1.44 6.33
CA LEU A 62 -5.51 0.64 5.17
C LEU A 62 -5.20 1.37 3.85
N ALA A 63 -5.35 2.70 3.80
CA ALA A 63 -4.97 3.47 2.63
C ALA A 63 -3.47 3.38 2.33
N ILE A 64 -2.65 3.38 3.38
CA ILE A 64 -1.20 3.20 3.23
C ILE A 64 -0.89 1.75 2.88
N ASP A 65 -1.53 0.79 3.54
CA ASP A 65 -1.33 -0.62 3.23
C ASP A 65 -1.63 -0.92 1.76
N ALA A 66 -2.79 -0.49 1.24
CA ALA A 66 -3.13 -0.65 -0.17
C ALA A 66 -2.02 -0.15 -1.10
N GLN A 67 -1.45 1.02 -0.82
CA GLN A 67 -0.33 1.56 -1.60
C GLN A 67 0.93 0.69 -1.48
N LEU A 68 1.27 0.24 -0.26
CA LEU A 68 2.41 -0.66 -0.04
C LEU A 68 2.24 -1.99 -0.78
N GLN A 69 1.02 -2.56 -0.78
CA GLN A 69 0.70 -3.80 -1.49
C GLN A 69 0.87 -3.62 -3.01
N ILE A 70 0.30 -2.56 -3.59
CA ILE A 70 0.44 -2.27 -5.04
C ILE A 70 1.92 -2.16 -5.41
N ILE A 71 2.72 -1.44 -4.62
CA ILE A 71 4.17 -1.30 -4.85
C ILE A 71 4.85 -2.67 -4.89
N VAL A 72 4.64 -3.52 -3.88
CA VAL A 72 5.33 -4.81 -3.82
C VAL A 72 4.82 -5.82 -4.83
N GLU A 73 3.55 -5.77 -5.21
CA GLU A 73 2.98 -6.60 -6.27
C GLU A 73 3.58 -6.25 -7.64
N CYS A 74 3.85 -4.98 -7.92
CA CYS A 74 4.48 -4.53 -9.17
C CYS A 74 6.00 -4.75 -9.18
N LEU A 75 6.64 -4.75 -8.00
CA LEU A 75 8.07 -5.08 -7.86
C LEU A 75 8.35 -6.58 -7.82
N ASP A 76 7.32 -7.43 -7.81
CA ASP A 76 7.49 -8.87 -7.99
C ASP A 76 8.12 -9.14 -9.36
N GLN A 77 9.06 -10.09 -9.41
CA GLN A 77 9.90 -10.37 -10.59
C GLN A 77 9.09 -10.78 -11.83
N SER A 78 7.85 -11.21 -11.64
CA SER A 78 6.92 -11.53 -12.72
C SER A 78 6.35 -10.30 -13.44
N LYS A 79 6.51 -9.10 -12.87
CA LYS A 79 5.92 -7.84 -13.35
C LYS A 79 6.92 -6.68 -13.44
N GLU A 80 8.23 -6.94 -13.34
CA GLU A 80 9.25 -5.87 -13.35
C GLU A 80 9.20 -5.00 -14.62
N ASP A 81 8.92 -5.61 -15.78
CA ASP A 81 8.70 -4.92 -17.07
C ASP A 81 7.55 -3.89 -17.01
N PHE A 82 6.59 -4.06 -16.10
CA PHE A 82 5.50 -3.11 -15.91
C PHE A 82 6.05 -1.75 -15.48
N ILE A 83 6.88 -1.71 -14.43
CA ILE A 83 7.43 -0.44 -13.93
C ILE A 83 8.36 0.19 -14.98
N GLU A 84 9.16 -0.61 -15.69
CA GLU A 84 10.03 -0.09 -16.76
C GLU A 84 9.26 0.51 -17.94
N SER A 85 8.00 0.11 -18.15
CA SER A 85 7.13 0.71 -19.17
C SER A 85 6.56 2.09 -18.80
N PHE A 86 6.76 2.53 -17.56
CA PHE A 86 6.31 3.83 -17.04
C PHE A 86 7.47 4.66 -16.48
N GLU A 87 7.27 5.98 -16.39
CA GLU A 87 8.10 6.82 -15.52
C GLU A 87 7.71 6.60 -14.05
N GLU A 88 8.68 6.67 -13.13
CA GLU A 88 8.43 6.44 -11.70
C GLU A 88 7.32 7.34 -11.14
N GLU A 89 7.23 8.59 -11.58
CA GLU A 89 6.16 9.52 -11.21
C GLU A 89 4.77 9.02 -11.63
N ALA A 90 4.63 8.53 -12.87
CA ALA A 90 3.36 8.01 -13.37
C ALA A 90 2.95 6.75 -12.61
N PHE A 91 3.94 5.91 -12.24
CA PHE A 91 3.69 4.77 -11.36
C PHE A 91 3.21 5.22 -9.97
N ILE A 92 3.85 6.22 -9.36
CA ILE A 92 3.43 6.75 -8.05
C ILE A 92 2.00 7.30 -8.12
N GLU A 93 1.67 8.08 -9.15
CA GLU A 93 0.31 8.62 -9.36
C GLU A 93 -0.74 7.50 -9.49
N MET A 94 -0.39 6.42 -10.21
CA MET A 94 -1.22 5.22 -10.30
C MET A 94 -1.44 4.59 -8.91
N VAL A 95 -0.37 4.38 -8.13
CA VAL A 95 -0.48 3.82 -6.76
C VAL A 95 -1.38 4.70 -5.87
N GLU A 96 -1.22 6.02 -5.92
CA GLU A 96 -2.01 6.95 -5.14
C GLU A 96 -3.50 6.95 -5.53
N THR A 97 -3.79 6.67 -6.80
CA THR A 97 -5.15 6.61 -7.35
C THR A 97 -5.81 5.27 -7.02
N ASP A 98 -5.12 4.16 -7.28
CA ASP A 98 -5.65 2.80 -7.23
C ASP A 98 -5.83 2.29 -5.79
N LYS A 99 -5.16 2.90 -4.80
CA LYS A 99 -5.38 2.57 -3.39
C LYS A 99 -6.86 2.60 -2.98
N LYS A 100 -7.64 3.50 -3.60
CA LYS A 100 -9.07 3.68 -3.31
C LYS A 100 -9.90 2.47 -3.69
N CYS A 101 -9.45 1.66 -4.64
CA CYS A 101 -10.19 0.49 -5.09
C CYS A 101 -9.54 -0.85 -4.75
N TYR A 102 -8.30 -0.83 -4.26
CA TYR A 102 -7.51 -2.03 -3.98
C TYR A 102 -8.28 -3.11 -3.22
N TYR A 103 -8.83 -2.81 -2.04
CA TYR A 103 -9.55 -3.82 -1.25
C TYR A 103 -10.91 -4.21 -1.82
N ARG A 104 -11.55 -3.31 -2.59
CA ARG A 104 -12.79 -3.62 -3.32
C ARG A 104 -12.52 -4.69 -4.37
N GLU A 105 -11.46 -4.51 -5.14
CA GLU A 105 -11.03 -5.46 -6.17
C GLU A 105 -10.56 -6.77 -5.56
N LEU A 106 -9.78 -6.72 -4.47
CA LEU A 106 -9.35 -7.90 -3.73
C LEU A 106 -10.53 -8.72 -3.18
N SER A 107 -11.64 -8.04 -2.86
CA SER A 107 -12.88 -8.67 -2.39
C SER A 107 -13.79 -9.18 -3.53
N GLY A 108 -13.35 -9.09 -4.79
CA GLY A 108 -14.07 -9.59 -5.97
C GLY A 108 -15.14 -8.64 -6.52
N TYR A 109 -15.19 -7.39 -6.06
CA TYR A 109 -16.10 -6.39 -6.59
C TYR A 109 -15.47 -5.61 -7.75
N ASN A 110 -16.31 -5.21 -8.70
CA ASN A 110 -15.88 -4.40 -9.83
C ASN A 110 -16.11 -2.91 -9.57
N MET A 111 -15.40 -2.08 -10.33
CA MET A 111 -15.50 -0.62 -10.30
C MET A 111 -16.85 -0.08 -10.81
N SER A 112 -17.66 -0.92 -11.46
CA SER A 112 -18.97 -0.51 -12.00
C SER A 112 -20.09 -0.52 -10.96
N THR A 113 -19.82 -1.04 -9.76
CA THR A 113 -20.77 -1.06 -8.65
C THR A 113 -20.34 -0.10 -7.55
N PRO A 114 -21.28 0.63 -6.93
CA PRO A 114 -20.97 1.46 -5.79
C PRO A 114 -20.42 0.57 -4.67
N PRO A 115 -19.50 1.10 -3.84
CA PRO A 115 -18.88 0.26 -2.86
C PRO A 115 -19.88 -0.32 -1.85
N PRO A 116 -19.74 -1.61 -1.50
CA PRO A 116 -20.52 -2.21 -0.43
C PRO A 116 -20.36 -1.39 0.86
N TRP A 117 -21.46 -1.18 1.58
CA TRP A 117 -21.45 -0.41 2.84
C TRP A 117 -20.45 -0.94 3.88
N GLY A 118 -20.11 -2.23 3.83
CA GLY A 118 -19.09 -2.81 4.71
C GLY A 118 -17.64 -2.48 4.35
N LEU A 119 -17.38 -1.94 3.16
CA LEU A 119 -16.03 -1.64 2.65
C LEU A 119 -15.70 -0.14 2.63
N ILE A 120 -16.66 0.74 2.93
CA ILE A 120 -16.48 2.21 2.93
C ILE A 120 -15.38 2.70 3.89
N TYR A 121 -14.99 1.86 4.86
CA TYR A 121 -13.94 2.15 5.83
C TYR A 121 -12.58 1.56 5.43
N LEU A 122 -12.49 0.87 4.30
CA LEU A 122 -11.26 0.30 3.74
C LEU A 122 -10.60 1.25 2.75
N SER A 123 -10.36 2.50 3.16
CA SER A 123 -9.68 3.56 2.38
C SER A 123 -10.40 4.15 1.17
N GLU A 124 -11.69 3.85 0.99
CA GLU A 124 -12.50 4.46 -0.05
C GLU A 124 -12.93 5.89 0.31
N ASP A 125 -12.32 6.87 -0.36
CA ASP A 125 -12.85 8.23 -0.40
C ASP A 125 -13.90 8.34 -1.51
N ARG A 126 -15.10 8.82 -1.15
CA ARG A 126 -16.20 9.10 -2.10
C ARG A 126 -15.88 10.23 -3.07
#